data_AF-A0A8X6VWI4-F1
#
_entry.id   AF-A0A8X6VWI4-F1
#
_cell.length_a   1.000
_cell.length_b   1.000
_cell.length_c   1.000
_cell.angle_alpha   90.00
_cell.angle_beta   90.00
_cell.angle_gamma   90.00
#
_symmetry.space_group_name_H-M   'P 1'
#
loop_
_entity.id
_entity.type
_entity.pdbx_description
1 polymer ?
#
loop_
_entity_poly.entity_id
_entity_poly.type
_entity_poly.pdbx_seq_one_letter_code
_entity_poly.pdbx_strand_id
1 'polypeptide(L)'
;MVTQRHFRLLQKKKPYRDSVPIEKLEFVGHVQKRMGSRLRKLKALRGKEAFRWGKTIGGGKGRLTDAIISKLTTFYGNAIRANSHNVNEMRQAVWAVWAHTSSTDDEPKHFLK
;
A
#
# COMPACT_ATOMS: atom_id res chain seq x y z
N MET A 1 -6.93 -0.70 -16.21
CA MET A 1 -6.09 0.21 -15.38
C MET A 1 -5.47 1.24 -16.28
N VAL A 2 -5.97 2.48 -16.29
CA VAL A 2 -5.40 3.57 -17.10
C VAL A 2 -4.21 4.15 -16.32
N THR A 3 -2.99 4.00 -16.81
CA THR A 3 -1.82 4.58 -16.15
C THR A 3 -1.86 6.12 -16.28
N GLN A 4 -1.15 6.86 -15.40
CA GLN A 4 -1.12 8.33 -15.47
C GLN A 4 -0.64 8.88 -16.82
N ARG A 5 0.18 8.10 -17.54
CA ARG A 5 0.56 8.40 -18.94
C ARG A 5 -0.63 8.24 -19.89
N HIS A 6 -1.39 7.16 -19.75
CA HIS A 6 -2.50 6.86 -20.63
C HIS A 6 -3.68 7.83 -20.43
N PHE A 7 -3.96 8.27 -19.19
CA PHE A 7 -4.95 9.31 -18.93
C PHE A 7 -4.59 10.64 -19.62
N ARG A 8 -3.32 11.06 -19.52
CA ARG A 8 -2.82 12.25 -20.23
C ARG A 8 -2.93 12.13 -21.75
N LEU A 9 -2.74 10.93 -22.31
CA LEU A 9 -2.94 10.67 -23.74
C LEU A 9 -4.41 10.78 -24.12
N LEU A 10 -5.32 10.27 -23.29
CA LEU A 10 -6.77 10.37 -23.53
C LEU A 10 -7.27 11.81 -23.47
N GLN A 11 -6.76 12.63 -22.54
CA GLN A 11 -7.05 14.07 -22.50
C GLN A 11 -6.63 14.79 -23.78
N LYS A 12 -5.49 14.41 -24.38
CA LYS A 12 -5.02 14.98 -25.64
C LYS A 12 -5.81 14.50 -26.86
N LYS A 13 -6.16 13.21 -26.90
CA LYS A 13 -6.85 12.60 -28.05
C LYS A 13 -8.35 12.91 -28.11
N LYS A 14 -8.96 13.29 -26.97
CA LYS A 14 -10.40 13.61 -26.85
C LYS A 14 -11.31 12.64 -27.62
N PRO A 15 -11.20 11.32 -27.40
CA PRO A 15 -11.89 10.31 -28.21
C PRO A 15 -13.43 10.37 -28.11
N TYR A 16 -13.96 11.01 -27.07
CA TYR A 16 -15.40 11.11 -26.81
C TYR A 16 -15.98 12.51 -27.09
N ARG A 17 -15.32 13.31 -27.95
CA ARG A 17 -15.64 14.71 -28.26
C ARG A 17 -15.37 15.67 -27.09
N ASP A 18 -15.34 16.98 -27.37
CA ASP A 18 -15.04 18.02 -26.38
C ASP A 18 -16.05 18.10 -25.23
N SER A 19 -17.27 17.59 -25.43
CA SER A 19 -18.37 17.69 -24.48
C SER A 19 -18.35 16.63 -23.36
N VAL A 20 -17.50 15.61 -23.45
CA VAL A 20 -17.41 14.55 -22.43
C VAL A 20 -16.10 14.68 -21.65
N PRO A 21 -16.11 15.31 -20.46
CA PRO A 21 -14.92 15.39 -19.62
C PRO A 21 -14.52 14.00 -19.13
N ILE A 22 -13.29 13.61 -19.38
CA ILE A 22 -12.73 12.35 -18.86
C ILE A 22 -12.21 12.63 -17.46
N GLU A 23 -12.89 12.09 -16.45
CA GLU A 23 -12.44 12.16 -15.06
C GLU A 23 -11.52 10.98 -14.72
N LYS A 24 -10.39 11.30 -14.08
CA LYS A 24 -9.51 10.26 -13.55
C LYS A 24 -9.96 9.89 -12.16
N LEU A 25 -10.54 8.71 -12.03
CA LEU A 25 -10.79 8.11 -10.72
C LEU A 25 -9.48 7.62 -10.10
N GLU A 26 -9.17 8.10 -8.90
CA GLU A 26 -8.06 7.59 -8.11
C GLU A 26 -8.38 6.17 -7.65
N PHE A 27 -7.57 5.22 -8.11
CA PHE A 27 -7.81 3.81 -7.85
C PHE A 27 -6.97 3.36 -6.66
N VAL A 28 -7.63 2.88 -5.59
CA VAL A 28 -6.97 2.32 -4.40
C VAL A 28 -5.92 1.26 -4.78
N GLY A 29 -6.18 0.47 -5.82
CA GLY A 29 -5.21 -0.52 -6.30
C GLY A 29 -3.91 0.08 -6.84
N HIS A 30 -3.87 1.35 -7.25
CA HIS A 30 -2.61 2.03 -7.54
C HIS A 30 -1.76 2.19 -6.28
N VAL A 31 -2.37 2.61 -5.17
CA VAL A 31 -1.66 2.79 -3.89
C VAL A 31 -1.18 1.45 -3.33
N GLN A 32 -2.01 0.41 -3.42
CA GLN A 32 -1.63 -0.96 -3.05
C GLN A 32 -0.42 -1.45 -3.86
N LYS A 33 -0.43 -1.25 -5.19
CA LYS A 33 0.71 -1.61 -6.06
C LYS A 33 1.97 -0.81 -5.71
N ARG A 34 1.83 0.50 -5.47
CA ARG A 34 2.95 1.37 -5.09
C ARG A 34 3.63 0.90 -3.80
N MET A 35 2.83 0.59 -2.77
CA MET A 35 3.33 0.04 -1.50
C MET A 35 4.03 -1.31 -1.72
N GLY A 36 3.37 -2.24 -2.41
CA GLY A 36 3.94 -3.57 -2.67
C GLY A 36 5.25 -3.53 -3.45
N SER A 37 5.34 -2.70 -4.50
CA SER A 37 6.57 -2.53 -5.28
C SER A 37 7.71 -1.95 -4.43
N ARG A 38 7.42 -0.96 -3.57
CA ARG A 38 8.43 -0.36 -2.67
C ARG A 38 8.95 -1.37 -1.65
N LEU A 39 8.07 -2.16 -1.04
CA LEU A 39 8.46 -3.19 -0.06
C LEU A 39 9.26 -4.31 -0.70
N ARG A 40 8.88 -4.77 -1.91
CA ARG A 40 9.67 -5.76 -2.65
C ARG A 40 11.04 -5.23 -3.06
N LYS A 41 11.13 -3.95 -3.46
CA LYS A 41 12.42 -3.30 -3.73
C LYS A 41 13.28 -3.19 -2.47
N LEU A 42 12.69 -2.82 -1.34
CA LEU A 42 13.39 -2.79 -0.04
C LEU A 42 13.93 -4.18 0.32
N LYS A 43 13.08 -5.22 0.20
CA LYS A 43 13.48 -6.62 0.40
C LYS A 43 14.60 -7.04 -0.55
N ALA A 44 14.57 -6.63 -1.82
CA ALA A 44 15.62 -6.97 -2.78
C ALA A 44 16.95 -6.27 -2.44
N LEU A 45 16.90 -4.99 -2.06
CA LEU A 45 18.09 -4.19 -1.75
C LEU A 45 18.72 -4.57 -0.41
N ARG A 46 17.91 -4.75 0.64
CA ARG A 46 18.38 -4.90 2.04
C ARG A 46 18.02 -6.24 2.67
N GLY A 47 17.44 -7.16 1.90
CA GLY A 47 17.01 -8.46 2.42
C GLY A 47 18.13 -9.49 2.51
N LYS A 48 19.31 -9.20 1.96
CA LYS A 48 20.52 -10.05 2.07
C LYS A 48 21.55 -9.49 3.05
N GLU A 49 21.45 -8.21 3.37
CA GLU A 49 22.31 -7.55 4.36
C GLU A 49 21.79 -7.82 5.77
N ALA A 50 22.69 -8.14 6.69
CA ALA A 50 22.36 -8.19 8.11
C ALA A 50 21.94 -6.78 8.56
N PHE A 51 20.74 -6.67 9.12
CA PHE A 51 20.27 -5.46 9.76
C PHE A 51 21.00 -5.25 11.10
N ARG A 52 20.66 -4.16 11.80
CA ARG A 52 21.22 -3.75 13.10
C ARG A 52 21.32 -4.86 14.16
N TRP A 53 20.48 -5.89 14.04
CA TRP A 53 20.36 -7.02 14.97
C TRP A 53 21.00 -8.32 14.42
N GLY A 54 21.96 -8.22 13.51
CA GLY A 54 22.69 -9.36 12.92
C GLY A 54 21.86 -10.25 11.99
N LYS A 55 20.64 -9.84 11.66
CA LYS A 55 19.63 -10.63 10.96
C LYS A 55 19.12 -9.89 9.72
N THR A 56 18.90 -10.62 8.63
CA THR A 56 18.35 -10.03 7.40
C THR A 56 16.90 -9.57 7.58
N ILE A 57 16.48 -8.56 6.80
CA ILE A 57 15.08 -8.09 6.77
C ILE A 57 14.18 -9.10 6.04
N GLY A 58 14.73 -9.87 5.09
CA GLY A 58 14.02 -10.89 4.32
C GLY A 58 14.40 -12.31 4.72
N GLY A 59 13.68 -13.31 4.16
CA GLY A 59 14.16 -14.69 4.12
C GLY A 59 13.76 -15.62 5.27
N GLY A 60 12.63 -15.40 5.96
CA GLY A 60 12.14 -16.37 6.96
C GLY A 60 10.81 -16.02 7.65
N LYS A 61 10.34 -16.90 8.55
CA LYS A 61 9.18 -16.66 9.43
C LYS A 61 9.43 -15.42 10.29
N GLY A 62 8.42 -14.55 10.43
CA GLY A 62 8.53 -13.28 11.16
C GLY A 62 9.32 -12.18 10.45
N ARG A 63 9.69 -12.37 9.18
CA ARG A 63 10.43 -11.38 8.36
C ARG A 63 9.61 -10.86 7.18
N LEU A 64 10.14 -9.90 6.43
CA LEU A 64 9.48 -9.35 5.25
C LEU A 64 9.44 -10.36 4.10
N THR A 65 8.43 -11.24 4.10
CA THR A 65 8.14 -12.22 3.04
C THR A 65 7.16 -11.64 2.02
N ASP A 66 7.06 -12.25 0.83
CA ASP A 66 6.09 -11.78 -0.18
C ASP A 66 4.64 -11.98 0.30
N ALA A 67 4.39 -13.00 1.13
CA ALA A 67 3.10 -13.22 1.77
C ALA A 67 2.73 -12.07 2.72
N ILE A 68 3.67 -11.63 3.56
CA ILE A 68 3.46 -10.48 4.47
C ILE A 68 3.26 -9.19 3.68
N ILE A 69 4.06 -8.96 2.63
CA ILE A 69 3.88 -7.80 1.74
C ILE A 69 2.48 -7.81 1.13
N SER A 70 2.03 -8.94 0.58
CA SER A 70 0.70 -9.06 0.00
C SER A 70 -0.39 -8.79 1.03
N LYS A 71 -0.31 -9.41 2.22
CA LYS A 71 -1.26 -9.21 3.32
C LYS A 71 -1.35 -7.74 3.74
N LEU A 72 -0.20 -7.08 3.95
CA LEU A 72 -0.12 -5.65 4.27
C LEU A 72 -0.76 -4.78 3.19
N THR A 73 -0.45 -5.03 1.91
CA THR A 73 -1.04 -4.25 0.82
C THR A 73 -2.54 -4.45 0.68
N THR A 74 -3.06 -5.64 1.01
CA THR A 74 -4.50 -5.92 1.02
C THR A 74 -5.19 -5.16 2.14
N PHE A 75 -4.71 -5.26 3.39
CA PHE A 75 -5.29 -4.53 4.52
C PHE A 75 -5.25 -3.02 4.34
N TYR A 76 -4.13 -2.50 3.84
CA TYR A 76 -4.00 -1.09 3.53
C TYR A 76 -5.05 -0.60 2.52
N GLY A 77 -5.29 -1.37 1.45
CA GLY A 77 -6.33 -1.04 0.49
C GLY A 77 -7.74 -1.19 1.05
N ASN A 78 -7.99 -2.17 1.91
CA ASN A 78 -9.28 -2.37 2.56
C ASN A 78 -9.61 -1.22 3.52
N ALA A 79 -8.63 -0.76 4.30
CA ALA A 79 -8.78 0.40 5.19
C ALA A 79 -9.18 1.66 4.41
N ILE A 80 -8.58 1.90 3.25
CA ILE A 80 -8.92 3.04 2.38
C ILE A 80 -10.34 2.90 1.82
N ARG A 81 -10.72 1.70 1.35
CA ARG A 81 -12.06 1.47 0.78
C ARG A 81 -13.17 1.58 1.83
N ALA A 82 -12.95 1.06 3.02
CA ALA A 82 -13.93 1.08 4.10
C ALA A 82 -14.20 2.51 4.62
N ASN A 83 -13.18 3.37 4.61
CA ASN A 83 -13.24 4.72 5.15
C ASN A 83 -13.14 5.79 4.06
N SER A 84 -13.59 5.50 2.83
CA SER A 84 -13.46 6.42 1.69
C SER A 84 -14.25 7.72 1.86
N HIS A 85 -15.19 7.75 2.82
CA HIS A 85 -16.08 8.86 3.12
C HIS A 85 -15.50 9.85 4.15
N ASN A 86 -14.49 9.46 4.93
CA ASN A 86 -13.89 10.30 5.96
C ASN A 86 -12.35 10.14 6.00
N VAL A 87 -11.62 11.22 5.72
CA VAL A 87 -10.15 11.22 5.66
C VAL A 87 -9.51 10.95 7.03
N ASN A 88 -10.13 11.42 8.12
CA ASN A 88 -9.60 11.20 9.47
C ASN A 88 -9.73 9.73 9.89
N GLU A 89 -10.90 9.13 9.65
CA GLU A 89 -11.12 7.70 9.89
C GLU A 89 -10.24 6.84 9.00
N MET A 90 -10.06 7.22 7.73
CA MET A 90 -9.13 6.53 6.83
C MET A 90 -7.69 6.54 7.37
N ARG A 91 -7.23 7.71 7.85
CA ARG A 91 -5.91 7.83 8.47
C ARG A 91 -5.81 6.92 9.69
N GLN A 92 -6.80 6.96 10.58
CA GLN A 92 -6.82 6.11 11.79
C GLN A 92 -6.78 4.62 11.42
N ALA A 93 -7.62 4.18 10.49
CA ALA A 93 -7.67 2.79 10.03
C ALA A 93 -6.34 2.33 9.40
N VAL A 94 -5.69 3.19 8.61
CA VAL A 94 -4.35 2.90 8.05
C VAL A 94 -3.30 2.75 9.16
N TRP A 95 -3.33 3.62 10.18
CA TRP A 95 -2.43 3.52 11.34
C TRP A 95 -2.72 2.28 12.20
N ALA A 96 -3.99 1.90 12.36
CA ALA A 96 -4.39 0.70 13.06
C ALA A 96 -3.84 -0.57 12.37
N VAL A 97 -3.87 -0.63 11.03
CA VAL A 97 -3.22 -1.72 10.27
C VAL A 97 -1.73 -1.81 10.62
N TRP A 98 -1.02 -0.69 10.64
CA TRP A 98 0.40 -0.67 11.01
C TRP A 98 0.64 -1.10 12.46
N ALA A 99 -0.14 -0.56 13.41
CA ALA A 99 -0.04 -0.89 14.82
C ALA A 99 -0.28 -2.39 15.08
N HIS A 100 -1.36 -2.94 14.50
CA HIS A 100 -1.65 -4.37 14.62
C HIS A 100 -0.55 -5.26 14.03
N THR A 101 0.02 -4.87 12.88
CA THR A 101 1.08 -5.66 12.23
C THR A 101 2.45 -5.53 12.89
N SER A 102 2.66 -4.51 13.72
CA SER A 102 3.89 -4.29 14.50
C SER A 102 3.76 -4.70 15.96
N SER A 103 2.57 -5.13 16.39
CA SER A 103 2.29 -5.65 17.72
C SER A 103 3.00 -6.97 17.95
N THR A 104 3.59 -7.12 19.13
CA THR A 104 4.17 -8.38 19.61
C THR A 104 3.54 -8.75 20.95
N ASP A 105 3.66 -10.01 21.37
CA ASP A 105 3.11 -10.46 22.67
C ASP A 105 3.72 -9.65 23.83
N ASP A 106 5.01 -9.28 23.71
CA ASP A 106 5.72 -8.46 24.70
C ASP A 106 5.38 -6.96 24.63
N GLU A 107 4.86 -6.47 23.50
CA GLU A 107 4.54 -5.06 23.28
C GLU A 107 3.23 -4.96 22.48
N PRO A 108 2.07 -5.14 23.14
CA PRO A 108 0.78 -5.17 22.47
C PRO A 108 0.40 -3.77 21.96
N LYS A 109 0.20 -3.63 20.64
CA LYS A 109 -0.15 -2.38 19.96
C LYS A 109 -1.59 -2.31 19.48
N HIS A 110 -2.48 -3.08 20.12
CA HIS A 110 -3.90 -3.21 19.76
C HIS A 110 -4.80 -2.07 20.25
N PHE A 111 -4.22 -0.92 20.62
CA PHE A 111 -4.93 0.22 21.22
C PHE A 111 -5.67 1.10 20.21
N LEU A 112 -5.35 1.00 18.91
CA LEU A 112 -6.07 1.69 17.85
C LEU A 112 -7.13 0.72 17.28
N LYS A 113 -8.40 0.99 17.58
CA LYS A 113 -9.56 0.30 17.01
C LYS A 113 -10.26 1.19 16.00
#